data_AF-A0A349UX65-F1
#
_entry.id   AF-A0A349UX65-F1
#
_cell.length_a   1.000
_cell.length_b   1.000
_cell.length_c   1.000
_cell.angle_alpha   90.00
_cell.angle_beta   90.00
_cell.angle_gamma   90.00
#
_symmetry.space_group_name_H-M   'P 1'
#
loop_
_entity.id
_entity.type
_entity.pdbx_description
1 polymer ?
#
loop_
_entity_poly.entity_id
_entity_poly.type
_entity_poly.pdbx_seq_one_letter_code
_entity_poly.pdbx_strand_id
1 'polypeptide(L)'
;MTEEQAQSVQPRRSFIFVPGLRPELYPKALASGADIVCVELEDGIAPHDKDEAREKTVALFAEPQADDGVERIVRINCLRSAVGLDDVQAILATDMPPPALMLPKVVSPDEVVWLDDLLTERGHDTRLHIIIEMNAGLEAVFDIARSSARIDALFFGGVDMAADLRCKNAWEPLLYARSRVVHAAA
;
A
#
# COMPACT_ATOMS: atom_id res chain seq x y z
N MET A 1 28.39 5.31 26.31
CA MET A 1 27.73 4.15 25.69
C MET A 1 26.25 4.43 25.70
N THR A 2 25.75 5.05 24.64
CA THR A 2 24.32 5.24 24.42
C THR A 2 23.73 3.88 24.08
N GLU A 3 22.70 3.48 24.82
CA GLU A 3 21.89 2.29 24.52
C GLU A 3 21.42 2.40 23.07
N GLU A 4 21.99 1.57 22.21
CA GLU A 4 21.41 1.23 20.91
C GLU A 4 20.03 0.65 21.22
N GLN A 5 18.98 1.45 21.06
CA GLN A 5 17.62 0.93 21.05
C GLN A 5 17.60 -0.11 19.94
N ALA A 6 17.59 -1.40 20.32
CA ALA A 6 17.42 -2.48 19.39
C ALA A 6 16.13 -2.21 18.64
N GLN A 7 16.23 -1.76 17.40
CA GLN A 7 15.09 -1.44 16.57
C GLN A 7 14.25 -2.71 16.47
N SER A 8 13.10 -2.73 17.15
CA SER A 8 12.24 -3.90 17.17
C SER A 8 11.78 -4.13 15.73
N VAL A 9 12.24 -5.23 15.13
CA VAL A 9 11.89 -5.58 13.76
C VAL A 9 10.38 -5.81 13.70
N GLN A 10 9.68 -5.01 12.89
CA GLN A 10 8.26 -5.19 12.62
C GLN A 10 8.09 -6.36 11.64
N PRO A 11 7.46 -7.48 12.05
CA PRO A 11 7.32 -8.64 11.18
C PRO A 11 6.33 -8.36 10.06
N ARG A 12 6.63 -8.83 8.83
CA ARG A 12 5.81 -8.68 7.62
C ARG A 12 5.77 -9.98 6.82
N ARG A 13 5.52 -11.10 7.50
CA ARG A 13 5.62 -12.47 6.95
C ARG A 13 4.35 -12.91 6.26
N SER A 14 3.21 -12.37 6.68
CA SER A 14 1.88 -12.75 6.19
C SER A 14 1.01 -11.52 5.95
N PHE A 15 0.17 -11.62 4.93
CA PHE A 15 -0.61 -10.51 4.41
C PHE A 15 -1.99 -11.01 4.00
N ILE A 16 -3.04 -10.33 4.44
CA ILE A 16 -4.43 -10.67 4.10
C ILE A 16 -5.19 -9.44 3.61
N PHE A 17 -5.98 -9.62 2.55
CA PHE A 17 -6.86 -8.60 2.00
C PHE A 17 -8.28 -8.72 2.55
N VAL A 18 -8.90 -7.57 2.78
CA VAL A 18 -10.32 -7.42 3.12
C VAL A 18 -10.93 -6.41 2.14
N PRO A 19 -11.99 -6.76 1.39
CA PRO A 19 -12.63 -5.79 0.50
C PRO A 19 -13.26 -4.65 1.30
N GLY A 20 -13.03 -3.40 0.89
CA GLY A 20 -13.60 -2.21 1.53
C GLY A 20 -15.13 -2.22 1.59
N LEU A 21 -15.80 -2.97 0.69
CA LEU A 21 -17.25 -3.17 0.70
C LEU A 21 -17.76 -4.05 1.83
N ARG A 22 -16.90 -4.84 2.47
CA ARG A 22 -17.22 -5.84 3.50
C ARG A 22 -16.50 -5.52 4.83
N PRO A 23 -16.75 -4.34 5.44
CA PRO A 23 -16.06 -3.91 6.66
C PRO A 23 -16.26 -4.87 7.83
N GLU A 24 -17.33 -5.66 7.84
CA GLU A 24 -17.59 -6.67 8.87
C GLU A 24 -16.57 -7.83 8.88
N LEU A 25 -15.77 -7.99 7.80
CA LEU A 25 -14.69 -8.97 7.75
C LEU A 25 -13.39 -8.44 8.40
N TYR A 26 -13.25 -7.13 8.57
CA TYR A 26 -12.03 -6.50 9.09
C TYR A 26 -11.65 -6.98 10.50
N PRO A 27 -12.58 -7.06 11.49
CA PRO A 27 -12.24 -7.59 12.82
C PRO A 27 -11.76 -9.05 12.79
N LYS A 28 -12.33 -9.86 11.89
CA LYS A 28 -11.91 -11.26 11.71
C LYS A 28 -10.52 -11.36 11.10
N ALA A 29 -10.17 -10.46 10.18
CA ALA A 29 -8.84 -10.40 9.58
C ALA A 29 -7.79 -9.96 10.61
N LEU A 30 -8.08 -8.96 11.45
CA LEU A 30 -7.19 -8.57 12.56
C LEU A 30 -6.94 -9.74 13.53
N ALA A 31 -7.97 -10.54 13.80
CA ALA A 31 -7.85 -11.72 14.66
C ALA A 31 -7.23 -12.96 13.98
N SER A 32 -6.83 -12.89 12.71
CA SER A 32 -6.36 -14.07 11.97
C SER A 32 -4.91 -14.47 12.28
N GLY A 33 -4.15 -13.61 12.99
CA GLY A 33 -2.71 -13.76 13.17
C GLY A 33 -1.88 -13.38 11.94
N ALA A 34 -2.47 -12.61 11.01
CA ALA A 34 -1.71 -12.01 9.91
C ALA A 34 -0.88 -10.84 10.46
N ASP A 35 0.35 -10.68 9.94
CA ASP A 35 1.19 -9.54 10.33
C ASP A 35 0.68 -8.23 9.72
N ILE A 36 0.06 -8.31 8.53
CA ILE A 36 -0.51 -7.17 7.80
C ILE A 36 -1.94 -7.48 7.36
N VAL A 37 -2.86 -6.56 7.63
CA VAL A 37 -4.24 -6.54 7.12
C VAL A 37 -4.43 -5.34 6.19
N CYS A 38 -4.76 -5.61 4.93
CA CYS A 38 -5.02 -4.59 3.93
C CYS A 38 -6.51 -4.49 3.60
N VAL A 39 -7.08 -3.30 3.77
CA VAL A 39 -8.39 -2.97 3.22
C VAL A 39 -8.22 -2.58 1.75
N GLU A 40 -8.98 -3.24 0.89
CA GLU A 40 -8.84 -3.20 -0.57
C GLU A 40 -9.85 -2.25 -1.20
N LEU A 41 -9.38 -1.24 -1.93
CA LEU A 41 -10.23 -0.32 -2.73
C LEU A 41 -10.04 -0.47 -4.24
N GLU A 42 -9.05 -1.24 -4.70
CA GLU A 42 -8.58 -1.28 -6.08
C GLU A 42 -9.13 -2.49 -6.85
N ASP A 43 -8.31 -3.40 -7.40
CA ASP A 43 -8.78 -4.46 -8.30
C ASP A 43 -9.79 -5.43 -7.67
N GLY A 44 -9.89 -5.47 -6.34
CA GLY A 44 -10.90 -6.24 -5.62
C GLY A 44 -12.31 -5.62 -5.59
N ILE A 45 -12.49 -4.40 -6.09
CA ILE A 45 -13.73 -3.63 -6.03
C ILE A 45 -14.19 -3.28 -7.44
N ALA A 46 -15.47 -3.56 -7.75
CA ALA A 46 -16.03 -3.22 -9.04
C ALA A 46 -16.13 -1.68 -9.24
N PRO A 47 -16.02 -1.16 -10.47
CA PRO A 47 -15.99 0.28 -10.70
C PRO A 47 -17.19 1.07 -10.13
N HIS A 48 -18.39 0.48 -10.14
CA HIS A 48 -19.60 1.13 -9.64
C HIS A 48 -19.71 1.14 -8.11
N ASP A 49 -18.89 0.33 -7.43
CA ASP A 49 -18.90 0.18 -5.98
C ASP A 49 -17.77 0.96 -5.30
N LYS A 50 -16.93 1.67 -6.06
CA LYS A 50 -15.72 2.36 -5.56
C LYS A 50 -16.06 3.39 -4.48
N ASP A 51 -17.10 4.18 -4.70
CA ASP A 51 -17.52 5.23 -3.76
C ASP A 51 -18.00 4.62 -2.44
N GLU A 52 -18.86 3.61 -2.50
CA GLU A 52 -19.34 2.90 -1.31
C GLU A 52 -18.19 2.22 -0.56
N ALA A 53 -17.26 1.58 -1.28
CA ALA A 53 -16.09 0.94 -0.69
C ALA A 53 -15.19 1.96 0.04
N ARG A 54 -14.99 3.14 -0.55
CA ARG A 54 -14.21 4.24 0.03
C ARG A 54 -14.84 4.75 1.31
N GLU A 55 -16.13 5.06 1.28
CA GLU A 55 -16.87 5.54 2.46
C GLU A 55 -16.78 4.55 3.62
N LYS A 56 -17.04 3.26 3.35
CA LYS A 56 -16.92 2.18 4.34
C LYS A 56 -15.50 2.02 4.88
N THR A 57 -14.50 2.13 4.01
CA THR A 57 -13.10 1.98 4.39
C THR A 57 -12.65 3.13 5.27
N VAL A 58 -12.97 4.38 4.93
CA VAL A 58 -12.66 5.54 5.77
C VAL A 58 -13.30 5.42 7.15
N ALA A 59 -14.53 4.94 7.22
CA ALA A 59 -15.23 4.71 8.49
C ALA A 59 -14.53 3.68 9.41
N LEU A 60 -13.78 2.71 8.87
CA LEU A 60 -13.01 1.74 9.69
C LEU A 60 -11.88 2.39 10.49
N PHE A 61 -11.36 3.52 10.03
CA PHE A 61 -10.24 4.24 10.64
C PHE A 61 -10.68 5.50 11.40
N ALA A 62 -11.99 5.74 11.51
CA ALA A 62 -12.57 6.86 12.25
C ALA A 62 -12.43 6.74 13.77
N GLU A 63 -11.81 5.67 14.27
CA GLU A 63 -11.45 5.48 15.68
C GLU A 63 -9.97 5.07 15.80
N PRO A 64 -9.32 5.36 16.96
CA PRO A 64 -7.96 4.93 17.22
C PRO A 64 -7.81 3.42 17.04
N GLN A 65 -6.79 3.02 16.28
CA GLN A 65 -6.49 1.61 16.06
C GLN A 65 -5.72 1.03 17.25
N ALA A 66 -5.91 -0.26 17.53
CA ALA A 66 -5.18 -0.94 18.60
C ALA A 66 -3.68 -1.06 18.27
N ASP A 67 -2.82 -0.87 19.27
CA ASP A 67 -1.40 -1.16 19.20
C ASP A 67 -1.15 -2.63 19.57
N ASP A 68 -1.52 -3.52 18.65
CA ASP A 68 -1.47 -4.99 18.80
C ASP A 68 -0.39 -5.65 17.91
N GLY A 69 0.47 -4.82 17.30
CA GLY A 69 1.52 -5.26 16.38
C GLY A 69 1.06 -5.61 14.97
N VAL A 70 -0.25 -5.56 14.66
CA VAL A 70 -0.77 -5.81 13.30
C VAL A 70 -0.69 -4.54 12.47
N GLU A 71 -0.03 -4.60 11.31
CA GLU A 71 -0.02 -3.48 10.37
C GLU A 71 -1.35 -3.37 9.63
N ARG A 72 -1.94 -2.19 9.70
CA ARG A 72 -3.22 -1.88 9.06
C ARG A 72 -2.96 -0.96 7.88
N ILE A 73 -3.30 -1.43 6.69
CA ILE A 73 -3.01 -0.77 5.42
C ILE A 73 -4.30 -0.58 4.63
N VAL A 74 -4.40 0.50 3.86
CA VAL A 74 -5.43 0.64 2.82
C VAL A 74 -4.76 0.64 1.45
N ARG A 75 -5.11 -0.31 0.57
CA ARG A 75 -4.73 -0.26 -0.85
C ARG A 75 -5.72 0.64 -1.58
N ILE A 76 -5.27 1.85 -1.88
CA ILE A 76 -6.03 2.84 -2.66
C ILE A 76 -6.01 2.48 -4.14
N ASN A 77 -6.86 3.13 -4.93
CA ASN A 77 -6.80 3.08 -6.38
C ASN A 77 -5.56 3.79 -6.93
N CYS A 78 -5.16 3.43 -8.15
CA CYS A 78 -4.04 4.06 -8.86
C CYS A 78 -4.15 5.58 -8.87
N LEU A 79 -3.10 6.29 -8.44
CA LEU A 79 -3.07 7.76 -8.34
C LEU A 79 -3.28 8.48 -9.68
N ARG A 80 -3.01 7.80 -10.79
CA ARG A 80 -3.23 8.32 -12.14
C ARG A 80 -4.68 8.16 -12.62
N SER A 81 -5.60 7.74 -11.75
CA SER A 81 -7.03 7.59 -12.03
C SER A 81 -7.86 8.55 -11.19
N ALA A 82 -9.01 8.99 -11.71
CA ALA A 82 -9.92 9.87 -10.96
C ALA A 82 -10.34 9.26 -9.62
N VAL A 83 -10.69 7.98 -9.60
CA VAL A 83 -11.07 7.27 -8.37
C VAL A 83 -9.94 7.16 -7.35
N GLY A 84 -8.67 7.10 -7.79
CA GLY A 84 -7.51 7.15 -6.90
C GLY A 84 -7.29 8.53 -6.29
N LEU A 85 -7.55 9.60 -7.06
CA LEU A 85 -7.55 10.95 -6.51
C LEU A 85 -8.68 11.13 -5.50
N ASP A 86 -9.86 10.58 -5.75
CA ASP A 86 -10.98 10.61 -4.81
C ASP A 86 -10.67 9.85 -3.51
N ASP A 87 -9.95 8.71 -3.59
CA ASP A 87 -9.47 7.99 -2.41
C ASP A 87 -8.53 8.87 -1.57
N VAL A 88 -7.55 9.52 -2.20
CA VAL A 88 -6.61 10.44 -1.53
C VAL A 88 -7.35 11.61 -0.88
N GLN A 89 -8.29 12.24 -1.59
CA GLN A 89 -9.08 13.34 -1.04
C GLN A 89 -9.89 12.91 0.18
N ALA A 90 -10.51 11.73 0.14
CA ALA A 90 -11.26 11.22 1.29
C ALA A 90 -10.35 10.94 2.49
N ILE A 91 -9.13 10.43 2.28
CA ILE A 91 -8.14 10.23 3.34
C ILE A 91 -7.68 11.57 3.94
N LEU A 92 -7.33 12.56 3.10
CA LEU A 92 -6.90 13.88 3.56
C LEU A 92 -8.01 14.63 4.33
N ALA A 93 -9.28 14.31 4.05
CA ALA A 93 -10.42 14.90 4.75
C ALA A 93 -10.63 14.33 6.17
N THR A 94 -9.98 13.23 6.54
CA THR A 94 -10.13 12.66 7.89
C THR A 94 -9.20 13.34 8.87
N ASP A 95 -9.53 13.29 10.16
CA ASP A 95 -8.60 13.67 11.24
C ASP A 95 -7.73 12.49 11.71
N MET A 96 -8.20 11.27 11.45
CA MET A 96 -7.48 10.02 11.74
C MET A 96 -7.31 9.25 10.43
N PRO A 97 -6.15 9.38 9.77
CA PRO A 97 -5.89 8.66 8.54
C PRO A 97 -5.56 7.20 8.85
N PRO A 98 -5.64 6.29 7.85
CA PRO A 98 -5.07 4.96 7.98
C PRO A 98 -3.58 5.03 8.36
N PRO A 99 -3.06 4.07 9.16
CA PRO A 99 -1.64 4.05 9.54
C PRO A 99 -0.69 3.91 8.34
N ALA A 100 -1.15 3.25 7.28
CA ALA A 100 -0.38 3.09 6.05
C ALA A 100 -1.29 3.03 4.82
N LEU A 101 -0.78 3.51 3.69
CA LEU A 101 -1.38 3.34 2.37
C LEU A 101 -0.52 2.44 1.50
N MET A 102 -1.18 1.59 0.73
CA MET A 102 -0.56 0.81 -0.33
C MET A 102 -0.88 1.45 -1.68
N LEU A 103 0.16 1.82 -2.42
CA LEU A 103 0.05 2.47 -3.72
C LEU A 103 0.24 1.41 -4.81
N PRO A 104 -0.81 1.08 -5.58
CA PRO A 104 -0.68 0.17 -6.71
C PRO A 104 -0.16 0.91 -7.94
N LYS A 105 0.38 0.14 -8.89
CA LYS A 105 0.65 0.56 -10.27
C LYS A 105 1.55 1.80 -10.40
N VAL A 106 2.42 2.09 -9.43
CA VAL A 106 3.36 3.22 -9.45
C VAL A 106 4.36 3.07 -10.59
N VAL A 107 4.62 4.15 -11.33
CA VAL A 107 5.60 4.16 -12.44
C VAL A 107 6.67 5.23 -12.33
N SER A 108 6.53 6.22 -11.44
CA SER A 108 7.56 7.23 -11.19
C SER A 108 7.70 7.57 -9.69
N PRO A 109 8.89 8.04 -9.26
CA PRO A 109 9.08 8.56 -7.91
C PRO A 109 8.21 9.79 -7.60
N ASP A 110 7.88 10.58 -8.62
CA ASP A 110 7.07 11.80 -8.47
C ASP A 110 5.67 11.51 -7.92
N GLU A 111 5.08 10.36 -8.26
CA GLU A 111 3.77 9.95 -7.72
C GLU A 111 3.83 9.77 -6.20
N VAL A 112 4.95 9.25 -5.69
CA VAL A 112 5.16 9.01 -4.26
C VAL A 112 5.46 10.34 -3.55
N VAL A 113 6.34 11.17 -4.12
CA VAL A 113 6.66 12.50 -3.59
C VAL A 113 5.41 13.36 -3.48
N TRP A 114 4.57 13.36 -4.52
CA TRP A 114 3.34 14.14 -4.55
C TRP A 114 2.37 13.73 -3.43
N LEU A 115 2.20 12.42 -3.18
CA LEU A 115 1.34 11.96 -2.08
C LEU A 115 1.97 12.27 -0.71
N ASP A 116 3.30 12.13 -0.57
CA ASP A 116 4.02 12.50 0.65
C ASP A 116 3.80 13.97 1.00
N ASP A 117 3.96 14.88 0.04
CA ASP A 117 3.76 16.32 0.23
C ASP A 117 2.34 16.62 0.74
N LEU A 118 1.30 16.00 0.15
CA LEU A 118 -0.09 16.17 0.58
C LEU A 118 -0.34 15.66 2.00
N LEU A 119 0.18 14.47 2.33
CA LEU A 119 0.06 13.91 3.67
C LEU A 119 0.79 14.76 4.70
N THR A 120 1.96 15.27 4.35
CA THR A 120 2.78 16.16 5.18
C THR A 120 2.08 17.50 5.41
N GLU A 121 1.55 18.13 4.37
CA GLU A 121 0.77 19.38 4.48
C GLU A 121 -0.43 19.21 5.40
N ARG A 122 -1.13 18.07 5.29
CA ARG A 122 -2.28 17.76 6.15
C ARG A 122 -1.91 17.39 7.59
N GLY A 123 -0.64 17.09 7.85
CA GLY A 123 -0.13 16.63 9.15
C GLY A 123 -0.41 15.15 9.44
N HIS A 124 -0.60 14.34 8.40
CA HIS A 124 -0.82 12.91 8.51
C HIS A 124 0.51 12.15 8.59
N ASP A 125 0.67 11.31 9.62
CA ASP A 125 1.81 10.41 9.79
C ASP A 125 1.55 9.03 9.15
N THR A 126 0.99 9.04 7.95
CA THR A 126 0.65 7.83 7.21
C THR A 126 1.88 7.31 6.46
N ARG A 127 2.22 6.05 6.66
CA ARG A 127 3.33 5.36 5.97
C ARG A 127 2.91 4.91 4.58
N LEU A 128 3.89 4.65 3.71
CA LEU A 128 3.68 4.27 2.33
C LEU A 128 4.24 2.87 2.06
N HIS A 129 3.45 2.05 1.40
CA HIS A 129 3.84 0.76 0.89
C HIS A 129 3.64 0.76 -0.62
N ILE A 130 4.66 0.47 -1.40
CA ILE A 130 4.59 0.63 -2.86
C ILE A 130 4.53 -0.74 -3.52
N ILE A 131 3.55 -0.96 -4.41
CA ILE A 131 3.54 -2.17 -5.24
C ILE A 131 4.25 -1.86 -6.57
N ILE A 132 5.30 -2.63 -6.84
CA ILE A 132 6.00 -2.64 -8.12
C ILE A 132 5.38 -3.73 -8.99
N GLU A 133 4.54 -3.31 -9.92
CA GLU A 133 3.74 -4.20 -10.77
C GLU A 133 3.57 -3.71 -12.22
N MET A 134 4.34 -2.69 -12.59
CA MET A 134 4.38 -2.11 -13.92
C MET A 134 5.83 -2.09 -14.42
N ASN A 135 6.07 -2.36 -15.69
CA ASN A 135 7.40 -2.39 -16.29
C ASN A 135 8.13 -1.04 -16.14
N ALA A 136 7.43 0.07 -16.34
CA ALA A 136 7.98 1.40 -16.11
C ALA A 136 8.36 1.63 -14.63
N GLY A 137 7.54 1.14 -13.70
CA GLY A 137 7.84 1.18 -12.26
C GLY A 137 9.03 0.29 -11.88
N LEU A 138 9.20 -0.85 -12.55
CA LEU A 138 10.36 -1.72 -12.36
C LEU A 138 11.66 -1.06 -12.83
N GLU A 139 11.61 -0.31 -13.93
CA GLU A 139 12.77 0.44 -14.43
C GLU A 139 13.18 1.53 -13.42
N ALA A 140 12.21 2.28 -12.91
CA ALA A 140 12.41 3.37 -11.96
C ALA A 140 12.51 2.92 -10.48
N VAL A 141 12.49 1.61 -10.18
CA VAL A 141 12.25 1.11 -8.83
C VAL A 141 13.25 1.58 -7.78
N PHE A 142 14.51 1.80 -8.17
CA PHE A 142 15.54 2.27 -7.23
C PHE A 142 15.28 3.72 -6.81
N ASP A 143 14.81 4.56 -7.74
CA ASP A 143 14.49 5.96 -7.45
C ASP A 143 13.17 6.04 -6.67
N ILE A 144 12.17 5.21 -7.02
CA ILE A 144 10.92 5.06 -6.27
C ILE A 144 11.20 4.65 -4.82
N ALA A 145 12.07 3.67 -4.59
CA ALA A 145 12.38 3.20 -3.24
C ALA A 145 13.02 4.27 -2.33
N ARG A 146 13.59 5.33 -2.92
CA ARG A 146 14.30 6.40 -2.21
C ARG A 146 13.58 7.74 -2.27
N SER A 147 12.39 7.79 -2.85
CA SER A 147 11.70 9.04 -3.13
C SER A 147 10.99 9.63 -1.90
N SER A 148 10.76 8.86 -0.84
CA SER A 148 10.16 9.33 0.40
C SER A 148 10.65 8.54 1.61
N ALA A 149 10.82 9.24 2.74
CA ALA A 149 11.11 8.61 4.02
C ALA A 149 9.92 7.86 4.63
N ARG A 150 8.71 8.04 4.08
CA ARG A 150 7.50 7.32 4.50
C ARG A 150 7.44 5.89 3.97
N ILE A 151 8.31 5.52 3.03
CA ILE A 151 8.28 4.20 2.40
C ILE A 151 8.81 3.16 3.38
N ASP A 152 7.92 2.26 3.80
CA ASP A 152 8.21 1.21 4.77
C ASP A 152 8.47 -0.16 4.11
N ALA A 153 7.87 -0.38 2.94
CA ALA A 153 8.01 -1.63 2.19
C ALA A 153 7.74 -1.47 0.69
N LEU A 154 8.40 -2.32 -0.10
CA LEU A 154 8.05 -2.58 -1.49
C LEU A 154 7.42 -3.97 -1.62
N PHE A 155 6.31 -4.04 -2.35
CA PHE A 155 5.66 -5.28 -2.75
C PHE A 155 5.90 -5.56 -4.24
N PHE A 156 5.88 -6.83 -4.62
CA PHE A 156 5.96 -7.24 -6.02
C PHE A 156 4.62 -7.81 -6.49
N GLY A 157 3.94 -7.10 -7.41
CA GLY A 157 2.67 -7.53 -7.99
C GLY A 157 2.89 -8.40 -9.22
N GLY A 158 3.02 -9.71 -9.02
CA GLY A 158 3.40 -10.64 -10.11
C GLY A 158 2.34 -10.82 -11.21
N VAL A 159 1.05 -10.68 -10.89
CA VAL A 159 -0.05 -10.83 -11.86
C VAL A 159 -0.02 -9.68 -12.87
N ASP A 160 -0.05 -8.45 -12.38
CA ASP A 160 -0.01 -7.24 -13.20
C ASP A 160 1.33 -7.09 -13.93
N MET A 161 2.45 -7.40 -13.26
CA MET A 161 3.76 -7.40 -13.91
C MET A 161 3.81 -8.37 -15.10
N ALA A 162 3.27 -9.58 -14.95
CA ALA A 162 3.24 -10.54 -16.06
C ALA A 162 2.35 -10.06 -17.22
N ALA A 163 1.21 -9.44 -16.90
CA ALA A 163 0.32 -8.88 -17.91
C ALA A 163 1.00 -7.74 -18.69
N ASP A 164 1.67 -6.83 -17.98
CA ASP A 164 2.37 -5.68 -18.58
C ASP A 164 3.58 -6.11 -19.42
N LEU A 165 4.37 -7.07 -18.93
CA LEU A 165 5.47 -7.70 -19.67
C LEU A 165 5.00 -8.64 -20.79
N ARG A 166 3.70 -8.94 -20.87
CA ARG A 166 3.10 -9.88 -21.82
C ARG A 166 3.74 -11.27 -21.76
N CYS A 167 4.06 -11.73 -20.55
CA CYS A 167 4.67 -13.03 -20.30
C CYS A 167 3.75 -13.92 -19.45
N LYS A 168 4.12 -15.20 -19.30
CA LYS A 168 3.43 -16.09 -18.36
C LYS A 168 3.72 -15.62 -16.93
N ASN A 169 2.70 -15.59 -16.08
CA ASN A 169 2.88 -15.44 -14.64
C ASN A 169 3.47 -16.73 -14.06
N ALA A 170 4.79 -16.82 -14.04
CA ALA A 170 5.55 -17.96 -13.56
C ALA A 170 6.82 -17.49 -12.84
N TRP A 171 7.54 -18.42 -12.21
CA TRP A 171 8.74 -18.10 -11.45
C TRP A 171 9.84 -17.53 -12.35
N GLU A 172 10.24 -18.27 -13.38
CA GLU A 172 11.39 -17.96 -14.24
C GLU A 172 11.20 -16.67 -15.05
N PRO A 173 10.06 -16.41 -15.73
CA PRO A 173 9.89 -15.17 -16.50
C PRO A 173 9.96 -13.91 -15.64
N LEU A 174 9.57 -14.01 -14.37
CA LEU A 174 9.51 -12.89 -13.43
C LEU A 174 10.70 -12.88 -12.45
N LEU A 175 11.70 -13.75 -12.62
CA LEU A 175 12.85 -13.84 -11.71
C LEU A 175 13.65 -12.54 -11.67
N TYR A 176 13.89 -11.93 -12.83
CA TYR A 176 14.58 -10.63 -12.90
C TYR A 176 13.80 -9.56 -12.16
N ALA A 177 12.50 -9.44 -12.41
CA ALA A 177 11.66 -8.43 -11.78
C ALA A 177 11.65 -8.56 -10.24
N ARG A 178 11.48 -9.78 -9.72
CA ARG A 178 11.59 -10.04 -8.26
C ARG A 178 12.95 -9.62 -7.70
N SER A 179 14.03 -10.03 -8.36
CA SER A 179 15.40 -9.75 -7.91
C SER A 179 15.70 -8.25 -7.92
N ARG A 180 15.20 -7.53 -8.94
CA ARG A 180 15.36 -6.09 -9.08
C ARG A 180 14.61 -5.31 -8.01
N VAL A 181 13.41 -5.75 -7.61
CA VAL A 181 12.68 -5.16 -6.47
C VAL A 181 13.42 -5.40 -5.15
N VAL A 182 13.91 -6.63 -4.91
CA VAL A 182 14.70 -6.93 -3.69
C VAL A 182 15.97 -6.07 -3.63
N HIS A 183 16.68 -5.93 -4.75
CA HIS A 183 17.86 -5.06 -4.82
C HIS A 183 17.52 -3.60 -4.50
N ALA A 184 16.37 -3.10 -4.97
CA ALA A 184 15.98 -1.72 -4.75
C ALA A 184 15.51 -1.43 -3.32
N ALA A 185 14.99 -2.44 -2.63
CA ALA A 185 14.52 -2.33 -1.25
C ALA A 185 15.65 -2.41 -0.18
N ALA A 186 16.90 -2.63 -0.60
CA ALA A 186 18.06 -2.75 0.29
C ALA A 186 18.65 -1.38 0.66
#